data_AF-A0A2S5CVX0-F1
#
_entry.id   AF-A0A2S5CVX0-F1
#
_cell.length_a   1.000
_cell.length_b   1.000
_cell.length_c   1.000
_cell.angle_alpha   90.00
_cell.angle_beta   90.00
_cell.angle_gamma   90.00
#
_symmetry.space_group_name_H-M   'P 1'
#
loop_
_entity.id
_entity.type
_entity.pdbx_description
1 polymer ?
#
loop_
_entity_poly.entity_id
_entity_poly.type
_entity_poly.pdbx_seq_one_letter_code
_entity_poly.pdbx_strand_id
1 'polypeptide(L)'
;MVNIYNEINALEATFRKTEEFKALEAAVAVVKADEDAIKLFQNFRKIQVDLQKKQMAGEDLQEDELIYAQKTAQLAQQNEKIVAMLEAEMKLSGVIEEVNRILVKPIQSLYEGM
;
A
#
# COMPACT_ATOMS: atom_id res chain seq x y z
N MET A 1 25.56 -16.57 17.55
CA MET A 1 24.25 -16.95 16.99
C MET A 1 23.76 -15.75 16.19
N VAL A 2 23.49 -15.91 14.90
CA VAL A 2 22.95 -14.81 14.07
C VAL A 2 21.50 -14.62 14.46
N ASN A 3 21.15 -13.44 14.98
CA ASN A 3 19.76 -13.10 15.33
C ASN A 3 19.18 -12.22 14.23
N ILE A 4 18.44 -12.83 13.31
CA ILE A 4 17.79 -12.12 12.19
C ILE A 4 16.83 -11.02 12.67
N TYR A 5 16.26 -11.13 13.87
CA TYR A 5 15.37 -10.11 14.41
C TYR A 5 16.09 -8.80 14.74
N ASN A 6 17.36 -8.86 15.15
CA ASN A 6 18.15 -7.65 15.37
C ASN A 6 18.39 -6.91 14.05
N GLU A 7 18.71 -7.65 12.99
CA GLU A 7 18.92 -7.07 11.66
C GLU A 7 17.62 -6.54 11.05
N ILE A 8 16.49 -7.23 11.25
CA ILE A 8 15.17 -6.74 10.82
C ILE A 8 14.80 -5.45 11.56
N ASN A 9 15.08 -5.34 12.86
CA ASN A 9 14.83 -4.11 13.60
C ASN A 9 15.71 -2.95 13.11
N ALA A 10 16.98 -3.23 12.77
CA ALA A 10 17.87 -2.22 12.19
C ALA A 10 17.43 -1.80 10.77
N LEU A 11 16.95 -2.77 9.97
CA LEU A 11 16.37 -2.53 8.66
C LEU A 11 15.11 -1.67 8.75
N GLU A 12 14.21 -1.95 9.68
CA GLU A 12 13.01 -1.15 9.94
C GLU A 12 13.37 0.29 10.31
N ALA A 13 14.33 0.47 11.22
CA ALA A 13 14.77 1.80 11.64
C ALA A 13 15.44 2.58 10.49
N THR A 14 16.06 1.88 9.55
CA THR A 14 16.65 2.48 8.33
C THR A 14 15.58 2.79 7.30
N PHE A 15 14.63 1.88 7.11
CA PHE A 15 13.49 2.03 6.21
C PHE A 15 12.66 3.27 6.54
N ARG A 16 12.41 3.55 7.82
CA ARG A 16 11.75 4.80 8.26
C ARG A 16 12.50 6.08 7.88
N LYS A 17 13.80 5.99 7.60
CA LYS A 17 14.63 7.15 7.27
C LYS A 17 14.74 7.40 5.77
N THR A 18 14.26 6.47 4.93
CA THR A 18 14.32 6.61 3.46
C THR A 18 13.47 7.78 2.99
N GLU A 19 13.80 8.29 1.81
CA GLU A 19 13.08 9.42 1.23
C GLU A 19 11.66 9.02 0.85
N GLU A 20 11.45 7.78 0.39
CA GLU A 20 10.14 7.24 0.02
C GLU A 20 9.21 7.14 1.24
N PHE A 21 9.72 6.68 2.39
CA PHE A 21 8.90 6.59 3.60
C PHE A 21 8.50 7.98 4.11
N LYS A 22 9.46 8.91 4.15
CA LYS A 22 9.20 10.30 4.56
C LYS A 22 8.24 11.01 3.61
N ALA A 23 8.35 10.75 2.31
CA ALA A 23 7.42 11.29 1.31
C ALA A 23 5.99 10.78 1.54
N LEU A 24 5.84 9.48 1.82
CA LEU A 24 4.53 8.91 2.17
C LEU A 24 3.99 9.49 3.48
N GLU A 25 4.83 9.59 4.52
CA GLU A 25 4.44 10.18 5.81
C GLU A 25 3.92 11.61 5.65
N ALA A 26 4.62 12.44 4.88
CA ALA A 26 4.20 13.80 4.58
C ALA A 26 2.87 13.84 3.79
N ALA A 27 2.72 13.01 2.75
CA ALA A 27 1.51 12.97 1.95
C ALA A 27 0.29 12.49 2.76
N VAL A 28 0.48 11.50 3.64
CA VAL A 28 -0.54 11.03 4.58
C VAL A 28 -0.95 12.15 5.54
N ALA A 29 0.00 12.95 6.04
CA ALA A 29 -0.31 14.07 6.91
C ALA A 29 -1.17 15.13 6.18
N VAL A 30 -0.86 15.42 4.91
CA VAL A 30 -1.65 16.35 4.08
C VAL A 30 -3.08 15.85 3.86
N VAL A 31 -3.27 14.57 3.56
CA VAL A 31 -4.61 13.97 3.41
C VAL A 31 -5.37 13.99 4.73
N LYS A 32 -4.72 13.65 5.85
CA LYS A 32 -5.35 13.66 7.19
C LYS A 32 -5.77 15.03 7.66
N ALA A 33 -5.05 16.08 7.27
CA ALA A 33 -5.36 17.46 7.62
C ALA A 33 -6.55 18.04 6.84
N ASP A 34 -6.99 17.38 5.77
CA ASP A 34 -8.13 17.79 4.94
C ASP A 34 -9.33 16.87 5.19
N GLU A 35 -10.41 17.43 5.71
CA GLU A 35 -11.60 16.66 6.09
C GLU A 35 -12.26 15.94 4.91
N ASP A 36 -12.26 16.54 3.72
CA ASP A 36 -12.92 15.97 2.55
C ASP A 36 -12.05 14.86 1.96
N ALA A 37 -10.74 15.08 1.88
CA ALA A 37 -9.77 14.10 1.40
C ALA A 37 -9.73 12.87 2.32
N ILE A 38 -9.70 13.03 3.64
CA ILE A 38 -9.66 11.90 4.57
C ILE A 38 -10.95 11.08 4.53
N LYS A 39 -12.12 11.74 4.46
CA LYS A 39 -13.42 11.05 4.34
C LYS A 39 -13.49 10.26 3.03
N LEU A 40 -13.08 10.88 1.92
CA LEU A 40 -13.06 10.24 0.61
C LEU A 40 -12.11 9.04 0.57
N PHE A 41 -10.90 9.17 1.12
CA PHE A 41 -9.94 8.07 1.20
C PHE A 41 -10.45 6.91 2.08
N GLN A 42 -11.04 7.21 3.25
CA GLN A 42 -11.61 6.19 4.12
C GLN A 42 -12.75 5.42 3.44
N ASN A 43 -13.64 6.13 2.73
CA ASN A 43 -14.71 5.51 1.96
C ASN A 43 -14.16 4.62 0.85
N PHE A 44 -13.17 5.10 0.10
CA PHE A 44 -12.49 4.31 -0.93
C PHE A 44 -11.89 3.02 -0.36
N ARG A 45 -11.15 3.12 0.76
CA ARG A 45 -10.54 1.96 1.43
C ARG A 45 -11.56 0.96 1.95
N LYS A 46 -12.66 1.45 2.53
CA LYS A 46 -13.74 0.58 3.01
C LYS A 46 -14.33 -0.24 1.86
N ILE A 47 -14.69 0.42 0.76
CA ILE A 47 -15.22 -0.24 -0.43
C ILE A 47 -14.23 -1.27 -0.97
N GLN A 48 -12.94 -0.93 -1.09
CA GLN A 48 -11.91 -1.84 -1.57
C GLN A 48 -11.86 -3.13 -0.73
N VAL A 49 -11.88 -3.00 0.60
CA VAL A 49 -11.87 -4.14 1.52
C VAL A 49 -13.14 -4.97 1.42
N ASP A 50 -14.30 -4.32 1.34
CA ASP A 50 -15.60 -5.01 1.26
C ASP A 50 -15.72 -5.79 -0.06
N LEU A 51 -15.30 -5.20 -1.19
CA LEU A 51 -15.24 -5.87 -2.49
C LEU A 51 -14.29 -7.08 -2.45
N GLN A 52 -13.09 -6.92 -1.88
CA GLN A 52 -12.12 -8.01 -1.76
C GLN A 52 -12.67 -9.16 -0.91
N LYS A 53 -13.33 -8.86 0.21
CA LYS A 53 -13.97 -9.88 1.06
C LYS A 53 -15.06 -10.64 0.33
N LYS A 54 -15.94 -9.96 -0.39
CA LYS A 54 -17.00 -10.61 -1.18
C LYS A 54 -16.43 -11.52 -2.26
N GLN A 55 -15.41 -11.04 -2.97
CA GLN A 55 -14.71 -11.85 -3.97
C GLN A 55 -14.08 -13.10 -3.35
N MET A 56 -13.49 -12.99 -2.16
CA MET A 56 -12.94 -14.14 -1.42
C MET A 56 -14.03 -15.09 -0.91
N ALA A 57 -15.19 -14.56 -0.51
CA ALA A 57 -16.34 -15.33 -0.06
C ALA A 57 -17.12 -16.01 -1.21
N GLY A 58 -16.84 -15.64 -2.46
CA GLY A 58 -17.61 -16.07 -3.62
C GLY A 58 -19.00 -15.45 -3.68
N GLU A 59 -19.21 -14.31 -3.02
CA GLU A 59 -20.47 -13.57 -3.05
C GLU A 59 -20.54 -12.70 -4.31
N ASP A 60 -21.72 -12.66 -4.94
CA ASP A 60 -21.98 -11.79 -6.08
C ASP A 60 -21.94 -10.32 -5.66
N LEU A 61 -21.24 -9.51 -6.47
CA LEU A 61 -21.22 -8.06 -6.33
C LEU A 61 -22.48 -7.47 -6.95
N GLN A 62 -23.24 -6.68 -6.19
CA GLN A 62 -24.43 -6.03 -6.72
C GLN A 62 -24.05 -4.85 -7.63
N GLU A 63 -24.89 -4.57 -8.62
CA GLU A 63 -24.65 -3.50 -9.60
C GLU A 63 -24.51 -2.12 -8.91
N ASP A 64 -25.36 -1.83 -7.93
CA ASP A 64 -25.30 -0.59 -7.15
C ASP A 64 -23.97 -0.43 -6.38
N GLU A 65 -23.42 -1.54 -5.88
CA GLU A 65 -22.13 -1.54 -5.16
C GLU A 65 -20.97 -1.28 -6.10
N LEU A 66 -21.01 -1.86 -7.31
CA LEU A 66 -20.02 -1.61 -8.36
C LEU A 66 -20.05 -0.15 -8.82
N ILE A 67 -21.24 0.41 -9.04
CA ILE A 67 -21.41 1.82 -9.42
C ILE A 67 -20.88 2.73 -8.31
N TYR A 68 -21.25 2.45 -7.06
CA TYR A 68 -20.78 3.22 -5.91
C TYR A 68 -19.24 3.16 -5.76
N ALA A 69 -18.65 1.98 -5.97
CA ALA A 69 -17.21 1.79 -5.95
C ALA A 69 -16.50 2.58 -7.05
N GLN A 70 -16.98 2.49 -8.29
CA GLN A 70 -16.43 3.23 -9.42
C GLN A 70 -16.48 4.74 -9.18
N LYS A 71 -17.62 5.27 -8.70
CA LYS A 71 -17.76 6.69 -8.40
C LYS A 71 -16.81 7.15 -7.29
N THR A 72 -16.67 6.35 -6.23
CA THR A 72 -15.76 6.68 -5.11
C THR A 72 -14.30 6.65 -5.57
N ALA A 73 -13.92 5.67 -6.39
CA ALA A 73 -12.60 5.61 -7.01
C ALA A 73 -12.33 6.81 -7.91
N GLN A 74 -13.31 7.21 -8.73
CA GLN A 74 -13.18 8.37 -9.61
C GLN A 74 -13.01 9.68 -8.84
N LEU A 75 -13.76 9.87 -7.77
CA LEU A 75 -13.60 11.04 -6.89
C LEU A 75 -12.22 11.05 -6.22
N ALA A 76 -11.76 9.88 -5.73
CA ALA A 76 -10.43 9.76 -5.13
C ALA A 76 -9.31 10.11 -6.13
N GLN A 77 -9.45 9.70 -7.40
CA GLN A 77 -8.51 10.04 -8.48
C GLN A 77 -8.53 11.52 -8.87
N GLN A 78 -9.62 12.25 -8.61
CA GLN A 78 -9.70 13.69 -8.86
C GLN A 78 -9.10 14.52 -7.71
N ASN A 79 -8.91 13.93 -6.54
CA ASN A 79 -8.34 14.62 -5.40
C ASN A 79 -6.80 14.53 -5.44
N GLU A 80 -6.14 15.63 -5.82
CA GLU A 80 -4.68 15.71 -5.95
C GLU A 80 -3.92 15.26 -4.69
N LYS A 81 -4.46 15.51 -3.50
CA LYS A 81 -3.83 15.09 -2.24
C LYS A 81 -3.84 13.57 -2.09
N ILE A 82 -4.94 12.93 -2.46
CA ILE A 82 -5.07 11.48 -2.45
C ILE A 82 -4.17 10.87 -3.52
N VAL A 83 -4.16 11.43 -4.73
CA VAL A 83 -3.29 10.97 -5.83
C VAL A 83 -1.82 11.03 -5.41
N ALA A 84 -1.36 12.16 -4.88
CA ALA A 84 0.03 12.31 -4.41
C ALA A 84 0.38 11.30 -3.30
N MET A 85 -0.57 11.01 -2.39
CA MET A 85 -0.37 9.99 -1.36
C MET A 85 -0.25 8.57 -1.96
N LEU A 86 -1.10 8.21 -2.92
CA LEU A 86 -1.05 6.91 -3.60
C LEU A 86 0.23 6.74 -4.41
N GLU A 87 0.71 7.80 -5.08
CA GLU A 87 1.99 7.78 -5.78
C GLU A 87 3.17 7.59 -4.84
N ALA A 88 3.16 8.24 -3.67
CA ALA A 88 4.18 8.03 -2.65
C ALA A 88 4.13 6.60 -2.11
N GLU A 89 2.94 6.04 -1.93
CA GLU A 89 2.74 4.64 -1.50
C GLU A 89 3.30 3.66 -2.53
N MET A 90 3.08 3.88 -3.84
CA MET A 90 3.65 3.05 -4.91
C MET A 90 5.18 3.13 -4.97
N LYS A 91 5.78 4.31 -4.74
CA LYS A 91 7.25 4.43 -4.69
C LYS A 91 7.81 3.63 -3.52
N LEU A 92 7.17 3.71 -2.35
CA LEU A 92 7.57 2.93 -1.19
C LEU A 92 7.40 1.42 -1.41
N SER A 93 6.34 0.99 -2.10
CA SER A 93 6.14 -0.43 -2.41
C SER A 93 7.27 -1.00 -3.27
N GLY A 94 7.83 -0.20 -4.20
CA GLY A 94 9.01 -0.59 -4.97
C GLY A 94 10.23 -0.90 -4.09
N VAL A 95 10.49 -0.09 -3.06
CA VAL A 95 11.57 -0.35 -2.09
C VAL A 95 11.33 -1.66 -1.35
N ILE A 96 10.09 -1.92 -0.92
CA ILE A 96 9.72 -3.16 -0.22
C ILE A 96 9.90 -4.37 -1.14
N GLU A 97 9.50 -4.27 -2.40
CA GLU A 97 9.69 -5.34 -3.39
C GLU A 97 11.16 -5.65 -3.64
N GLU A 98 12.01 -4.62 -3.71
CA GLU A 98 13.46 -4.80 -3.85
C GLU A 98 14.05 -5.53 -2.63
N VAL A 99 13.70 -5.10 -1.42
CA VAL A 99 14.11 -5.77 -0.17
C VAL A 99 13.68 -7.23 -0.18
N ASN A 100 12.41 -7.52 -0.53
CA ASN A 100 11.91 -8.89 -0.62
C ASN A 100 12.69 -9.71 -1.65
N ARG A 101 12.99 -9.14 -2.82
CA ARG A 101 13.79 -9.79 -3.86
C ARG A 101 15.18 -10.17 -3.37
N ILE A 102 15.84 -9.29 -2.63
CA ILE A 102 17.16 -9.54 -2.04
C ILE A 102 17.08 -10.69 -1.02
N LEU A 103 16.04 -10.70 -0.18
CA LEU A 103 15.85 -11.74 0.83
C LEU A 103 15.57 -13.12 0.24
N VAL A 104 14.86 -13.21 -0.89
CA VAL A 104 14.56 -14.50 -1.54
C VAL A 104 15.65 -14.98 -2.50
N LYS A 105 16.57 -14.11 -2.92
CA LYS A 105 17.66 -14.45 -3.86
C LYS A 105 18.49 -15.67 -3.43
N PRO A 106 18.90 -15.85 -2.15
CA PRO A 106 19.63 -17.04 -1.73
C PRO A 106 18.86 -18.34 -1.95
N ILE A 107 17.53 -18.31 -1.85
CA ILE A 107 16.68 -19.47 -2.13
C ILE A 107 16.77 -19.81 -3.61
N GLN A 108 16.62 -18.81 -4.49
CA GLN A 108 16.71 -19.00 -5.95
C GLN A 108 18.05 -19.62 -6.35
N SER A 109 19.16 -19.15 -5.80
CA SER A 109 20.49 -19.69 -6.09
C SER A 109 20.70 -21.15 -5.67
N LEU A 110 19.89 -21.70 -4.75
CA LEU A 110 19.92 -23.14 -4.46
C LEU A 110 19.34 -23.99 -5.61
N TYR A 111 18.44 -23.40 -6.42
CA TYR A 111 17.79 -24.09 -7.55
C TYR A 111 18.45 -23.80 -8.90
N GLU A 112 19.30 -22.78 -9.02
CA GLU A 112 19.99 -22.40 -10.29
C GLU A 112 20.97 -23.47 -10.84
N GLY A 113 21.26 -24.52 -10.05
CA GLY A 113 22.13 -25.64 -10.44
C GLY A 113 21.46 -27.00 -10.47
N MET A 114 20.12 -27.06 -10.35
CA MET A 114 19.30 -28.26 -10.59
C MET A 114 18.69 -28.21 -12.00
#